data_AF-M5JR06-F1
#
_entry.id   AF-M5JR06-F1
#
_cell.length_a   1.000
_cell.length_b   1.000
_cell.length_c   1.000
_cell.angle_alpha   90.00
_cell.angle_beta   90.00
_cell.angle_gamma   90.00
#
_symmetry.space_group_name_H-M   'P 1'
#
loop_
_entity.id
_entity.type
_entity.pdbx_description
1 polymer ?
#
loop_
_entity_poly.entity_id
_entity_poly.type
_entity_poly.pdbx_seq_one_letter_code
_entity_poly.pdbx_strand_id
1 'polypeptide(L)'
;MSTSQATARAIVEQTISAALPAGSPLPYASIGKAAFEGRNSIVASLTMFDGLPAVCRLKRWAFGWSKGWDSLPGGDISIENGAWARVSAPSEGAEE
;
A
#
# COMPACT_ATOMS: atom_id res chain seq x y z
N MET A 1 -24.06 -5.16 -1.26
CA MET A 1 -22.66 -4.68 -1.12
C MET A 1 -22.67 -3.18 -1.34
N SER A 2 -22.28 -2.38 -0.35
CA SER A 2 -22.36 -0.93 -0.42
C SER A 2 -21.43 -0.41 -1.53
N THR A 3 -22.00 0.28 -2.52
CA THR A 3 -21.32 0.78 -3.74
C THR A 3 -20.00 1.51 -3.43
N SER A 4 -19.93 2.20 -2.28
CA SER A 4 -18.76 2.94 -1.82
C SER A 4 -17.54 2.07 -1.51
N GLN A 5 -17.72 0.81 -1.06
CA GLN A 5 -16.60 -0.09 -0.76
C GLN A 5 -15.92 -0.59 -2.04
N ALA A 6 -16.71 -0.96 -3.05
CA ALA A 6 -16.19 -1.38 -4.35
C ALA A 6 -15.44 -0.24 -5.04
N THR A 7 -15.97 0.99 -4.98
CA THR A 7 -15.27 2.17 -5.49
C THR A 7 -13.99 2.48 -4.73
N ALA A 8 -13.99 2.42 -3.40
CA ALA A 8 -12.79 2.67 -2.59
C ALA A 8 -11.68 1.67 -2.93
N ARG A 9 -12.02 0.39 -3.06
CA ARG A 9 -11.10 -0.67 -3.45
C ARG A 9 -10.49 -0.41 -4.82
N ALA A 10 -11.31 -0.06 -5.81
CA ALA A 10 -10.85 0.23 -7.17
C ALA A 10 -9.88 1.42 -7.21
N ILE A 11 -10.16 2.49 -6.44
CA ILE A 11 -9.24 3.65 -6.33
C ILE A 11 -7.91 3.24 -5.70
N VAL A 12 -7.93 2.41 -4.66
CA VAL A 12 -6.72 1.91 -3.99
C VAL A 12 -5.88 1.10 -4.97
N GLU A 13 -6.50 0.17 -5.68
CA GLU A 13 -5.83 -0.66 -6.68
C GLU A 13 -5.23 0.16 -7.82
N GLN A 14 -6.01 1.09 -8.38
CA GLN A 14 -5.54 1.99 -9.45
C GLN A 14 -4.40 2.90 -8.97
N THR A 15 -4.51 3.48 -7.78
CA THR A 15 -3.49 4.38 -7.23
C THR A 15 -2.18 3.66 -6.95
N ILE A 16 -2.25 2.44 -6.38
CA ILE A 16 -1.05 1.64 -6.13
C ILE A 16 -0.44 1.19 -7.45
N SER A 17 -1.24 0.66 -8.38
CA SER A 17 -0.75 0.20 -9.69
C SER A 17 -0.12 1.33 -10.52
N ALA A 18 -0.72 2.53 -10.51
CA ALA A 18 -0.18 3.70 -11.21
C ALA A 18 1.15 4.21 -10.62
N ALA A 19 1.46 3.87 -9.37
CA ALA A 19 2.74 4.21 -8.74
C ALA A 19 3.85 3.20 -9.07
N LEU A 20 3.54 2.12 -9.77
CA LEU A 20 4.49 1.06 -10.12
C LEU A 20 4.90 1.15 -11.60
N PRO A 21 6.12 0.70 -11.94
CA PRO A 21 6.49 0.48 -13.33
C PRO A 21 5.55 -0.51 -14.01
N ALA A 22 5.26 -0.30 -15.30
CA ALA A 22 4.41 -1.19 -16.08
C ALA A 22 4.92 -2.65 -16.00
N GLY A 23 4.03 -3.57 -15.65
CA GLY A 23 4.37 -5.00 -15.51
C GLY A 23 4.91 -5.41 -14.13
N SER A 24 5.08 -4.48 -13.19
CA SER A 24 5.49 -4.84 -11.83
C SER A 24 4.37 -5.55 -11.07
N PRO A 25 4.68 -6.58 -10.26
CA PRO A 25 3.71 -7.19 -9.37
C PRO A 25 3.18 -6.17 -8.36
N LEU A 26 1.98 -6.42 -7.81
CA LEU A 26 1.45 -5.60 -6.72
C LEU A 26 2.18 -5.88 -5.40
N PRO A 27 2.42 -4.85 -4.56
CA PRO A 27 3.08 -5.02 -3.26
C PRO A 27 2.20 -5.72 -2.22
N TYR A 28 0.98 -6.11 -2.57
CA TYR A 28 0.04 -6.77 -1.69
C TYR A 28 -0.58 -7.98 -2.38
N ALA A 29 -0.89 -9.01 -1.60
CA ALA A 29 -1.59 -10.19 -2.05
C ALA A 29 -3.11 -9.96 -2.14
N SER A 30 -3.70 -9.21 -1.21
CA SER A 30 -5.14 -8.92 -1.23
C SER A 30 -5.53 -7.64 -0.50
N ILE A 31 -6.67 -7.06 -0.90
CA ILE A 31 -7.31 -5.94 -0.20
C ILE A 31 -8.42 -6.52 0.67
N GLY A 32 -8.23 -6.52 1.98
CA GLY A 32 -9.23 -7.06 2.93
C GLY A 32 -10.41 -6.12 3.10
N LYS A 33 -10.15 -4.83 3.33
CA LYS A 33 -11.18 -3.80 3.49
C LYS A 33 -10.68 -2.49 2.89
N ALA A 34 -11.56 -1.76 2.20
CA ALA A 34 -11.29 -0.39 1.77
C ALA A 34 -12.54 0.45 2.03
N ALA A 35 -12.38 1.61 2.66
CA ALA A 35 -13.49 2.50 2.96
C ALA A 35 -13.07 3.96 2.88
N PHE A 36 -14.01 4.80 2.48
CA PHE A 36 -13.83 6.25 2.56
C PHE A 36 -13.89 6.69 4.03
N GLU A 37 -12.85 7.39 4.46
CA GLU A 37 -12.79 8.04 5.77
C GLU A 37 -13.01 9.54 5.54
N GLY A 38 -14.26 9.97 5.60
CA GLY A 38 -14.67 11.32 5.23
C GLY A 38 -14.69 11.53 3.71
N ARG A 39 -14.50 12.79 3.27
CA ARG A 39 -14.65 13.20 1.86
C ARG A 39 -13.38 12.99 1.02
N ASN A 40 -12.21 13.06 1.65
CA ASN A 40 -10.91 13.19 0.98
C ASN A 40 -9.90 12.12 1.38
N SER A 41 -10.31 11.08 2.11
CA SER A 41 -9.41 10.01 2.51
C SER A 41 -10.03 8.64 2.27
N ILE A 42 -9.19 7.66 1.94
CA ILE A 42 -9.56 6.25 1.87
C ILE A 42 -8.58 5.50 2.76
N VAL A 43 -9.10 4.63 3.63
CA VAL A 43 -8.29 3.72 4.44
C VAL A 43 -8.53 2.31 3.93
N ALA A 44 -7.45 1.60 3.65
CA ALA A 44 -7.45 0.24 3.14
C ALA A 44 -6.57 -0.68 3.97
N SER A 45 -7.16 -1.76 4.47
CA SER A 45 -6.45 -2.88 5.09
C SER A 45 -6.02 -3.83 3.98
N LEU A 46 -4.72 -4.01 3.85
CA LEU A 46 -4.05 -4.83 2.84
C LEU A 46 -3.38 -6.02 3.52
N THR A 47 -3.35 -7.15 2.83
CA THR A 47 -2.43 -8.25 3.17
C THR A 47 -1.27 -8.15 2.19
N MET A 48 -0.07 -7.90 2.70
CA MET A 48 1.14 -7.70 1.91
C MET A 48 1.59 -9.00 1.21
N PHE A 49 2.56 -8.90 0.31
CA PHE A 49 3.10 -10.05 -0.43
C PHE A 49 3.70 -11.14 0.50
N ASP A 50 4.17 -10.75 1.69
CA ASP A 50 4.73 -11.62 2.74
C ASP A 50 3.68 -12.11 3.75
N GLY A 51 2.39 -11.83 3.49
CA GLY A 51 1.29 -12.22 4.37
C GLY A 51 1.08 -11.30 5.57
N LEU A 52 1.91 -10.26 5.75
CA LEU A 52 1.76 -9.33 6.86
C LEU A 52 0.59 -8.35 6.61
N PRO A 53 -0.20 -8.03 7.64
CA PRO A 53 -1.27 -7.04 7.51
C PRO A 53 -0.66 -5.64 7.43
N ALA A 54 -1.10 -4.82 6.48
CA ALA A 54 -0.72 -3.42 6.36
C ALA A 54 -1.95 -2.53 6.25
N VAL A 55 -1.80 -1.27 6.64
CA VAL A 55 -2.85 -0.26 6.53
C VAL A 55 -2.36 0.86 5.62
N CYS A 56 -2.95 0.94 4.44
CA CYS A 56 -2.72 1.98 3.46
C CYS A 56 -3.76 3.08 3.62
N ARG A 57 -3.32 4.33 3.63
CA ARG A 57 -4.16 5.51 3.64
C ARG A 57 -3.90 6.32 2.37
N LEU A 58 -4.94 6.51 1.56
CA LEU A 58 -4.91 7.45 0.45
C LEU A 58 -5.51 8.78 0.89
N LYS A 59 -4.81 9.88 0.58
CA LYS A 59 -5.31 11.24 0.77
C LYS A 59 -5.50 11.91 -0.58
N ARG A 60 -6.69 12.46 -0.83
CA ARG A 60 -7.02 13.20 -2.04
C ARG A 60 -6.43 14.60 -1.99
N TRP A 61 -5.86 15.03 -3.10
CA TRP A 61 -5.31 16.37 -3.29
C TRP A 61 -5.61 16.87 -4.71
N ALA A 62 -5.20 18.10 -5.05
CA ALA A 62 -5.59 18.77 -6.29
C ALA A 62 -5.25 17.99 -7.57
N PHE A 63 -4.17 17.19 -7.55
CA PHE A 63 -3.68 16.45 -8.71
C PHE A 63 -3.89 14.93 -8.64
N GLY A 64 -4.57 14.42 -7.60
CA GLY A 64 -4.88 12.99 -7.51
C GLY A 64 -4.94 12.45 -6.08
N TRP A 65 -4.30 11.30 -5.86
CA TRP A 65 -4.24 10.61 -4.58
C TRP A 65 -2.78 10.44 -4.15
N SER A 66 -2.48 10.75 -2.90
CA SER A 66 -1.19 10.46 -2.28
C SER A 66 -1.32 9.23 -1.41
N LYS A 67 -0.40 8.28 -1.56
CA LYS A 67 -0.33 7.04 -0.77
C LYS A 67 0.54 7.24 0.46
N GLY A 68 0.01 6.91 1.63
CA GLY A 68 0.76 6.77 2.88
C GLY A 68 0.48 5.43 3.54
N TRP A 69 1.41 4.95 4.36
CA TRP A 69 1.23 3.77 5.18
C TRP A 69 1.00 4.22 6.63
N ASP A 70 -0.15 3.85 7.18
CA ASP A 70 -0.48 4.07 8.59
C ASP A 70 0.18 2.98 9.46
N SER A 71 0.23 1.76 8.92
CA SER A 71 0.95 0.64 9.50
C SER A 71 1.55 -0.22 8.39
N LEU A 72 2.85 -0.50 8.49
CA LEU A 72 3.58 -1.36 7.58
C LEU A 72 4.56 -2.24 8.37
N PRO A 73 4.05 -3.29 9.05
CA PRO A 73 4.92 -4.24 9.74
C PRO A 73 5.83 -4.93 8.73
N GLY A 74 7.07 -5.18 9.16
CA GLY A 74 8.16 -5.65 8.29
C GLY A 74 8.99 -4.52 7.68
N GLY A 75 8.59 -3.26 7.85
CA GLY A 75 9.33 -2.10 7.35
C GLY A 75 9.07 -1.80 5.87
N ASP A 76 9.90 -0.92 5.31
CA ASP A 76 9.80 -0.51 3.91
C ASP A 76 9.88 -1.69 2.94
N ILE A 77 9.32 -1.49 1.75
CA ILE A 77 9.27 -2.49 0.69
C ILE A 77 9.92 -1.91 -0.56
N SER A 78 10.68 -2.75 -1.25
CA SER A 78 11.26 -2.42 -2.55
C SER A 78 11.09 -3.59 -3.50
N ILE A 79 11.20 -3.30 -4.79
CA ILE A 79 11.20 -4.35 -5.82
C ILE A 79 12.66 -4.70 -6.14
N GLU A 80 13.06 -5.91 -5.80
CA GLU A 80 14.41 -6.44 -6.05
C GLU A 80 14.31 -7.63 -7.00
N ASN A 81 15.03 -7.58 -8.13
CA ASN A 81 15.01 -8.64 -9.14
C ASN A 81 13.59 -9.03 -9.63
N GLY A 82 12.68 -8.07 -9.68
CA GLY A 82 11.29 -8.29 -10.13
C GLY A 82 10.36 -8.90 -9.08
N ALA A 83 10.83 -9.09 -7.84
CA ALA A 83 10.03 -9.55 -6.71
C ALA A 83 9.98 -8.49 -5.61
N TRP A 84 8.89 -8.46 -4.85
CA TRP A 84 8.84 -7.61 -3.67
C TRP A 84 9.69 -8.19 -2.56
N ALA A 85 10.51 -7.33 -1.96
CA ALA A 85 11.33 -7.64 -0.81
C ALA A 85 11.13 -6.56 0.26
N ARG A 86 11.32 -6.96 1.53
CA ARG A 86 11.41 -5.99 2.63
C ARG A 86 12.78 -5.36 2.57
N VAL A 87 12.81 -4.03 2.60
CA VAL A 87 14.04 -3.30 2.83
C VAL A 87 14.34 -3.48 4.31
N SER A 88 15.24 -4.42 4.62
CA SER A 88 15.88 -4.44 5.92
C SER A 88 16.45 -3.04 6.12
N ALA A 89 16.03 -2.34 7.19
CA ALA A 89 16.72 -1.12 7.58
C ALA A 89 18.22 -1.43 7.61
N PRO A 90 19.10 -0.56 7.09
CA PRO A 90 20.53 -0.79 7.25
C PRO A 90 20.76 -1.03 8.73
N SER A 91 21.31 -2.19 9.07
CA SER A 91 21.76 -2.47 10.43
C SER A 91 22.68 -1.33 10.81
N GLU A 92 22.17 -0.37 11.57
CA GLU A 92 22.98 0.66 12.18
C GLU A 92 24.04 -0.09 12.99
N GLY A 93 25.30 0.28 12.76
CA GLY A 93 26.47 -0.53 13.04
C GLY A 93 26.42 -1.25 14.39
N ALA A 94 26.75 -2.53 14.35
CA ALA A 94 27.53 -3.12 15.43
C ALA A 94 28.85 -2.35 15.49
N GLU A 95 28.92 -1.34 16.36
CA GLU A 95 30.19 -0.80 16.84
C GLU A 95 30.41 -1.40 18.23
N GLU A 96 31.34 -2.34 18.29
CA GLU A 96 31.90 -2.98 19.49
C GLU A 96 32.77 -2.02 20.30
#